data_AF-A0A358XXC9-F1
#
_entry.id   AF-A0A358XXC9-F1
#
_cell.length_a   1.000
_cell.length_b   1.000
_cell.length_c   1.000
_cell.angle_alpha   90.00
_cell.angle_beta   90.00
_cell.angle_gamma   90.00
#
_symmetry.space_group_name_H-M   'P 1'
#
loop_
_entity.id
_entity.type
_entity.pdbx_description
1 polymer ?
#
loop_
_entity_poly.entity_id
_entity_poly.type
_entity_poly.pdbx_seq_one_letter_code
_entity_poly.pdbx_strand_id
1 'polypeptide(L)'
;MRSMHGLMVSGFPNLYMCGGGFVFQLGANYAHGIDVQAGHVAYTISELSRRGIQSANVSHQAEEHWISNQLDTRISSFVLGGSPDTCTPGYYNQEGTRKRYRDVRRETYSKGVGAYMKLLRDWRESNTLEGLELS
;
A
#
# COMPACT_ATOMS: atom_id res chain seq x y z
N MET A 1 6.81 4.42 -2.72
CA MET A 1 7.54 3.26 -2.16
C MET A 1 7.48 2.12 -3.15
N ARG A 2 8.50 1.26 -3.17
CA ARG A 2 8.46 -0.01 -3.90
C ARG A 2 8.05 -1.07 -2.88
N SER A 3 6.95 -1.74 -3.16
CA SER A 3 6.29 -2.69 -2.25
C SER A 3 5.21 -3.42 -3.03
N MET A 4 4.71 -4.55 -2.53
CA MET A 4 3.43 -5.12 -2.94
C MET A 4 2.36 -4.77 -1.90
N HIS A 5 1.20 -4.31 -2.37
CA HIS A 5 0.02 -3.94 -1.55
C HIS A 5 0.26 -2.85 -0.50
N GLY A 6 1.45 -2.23 -0.47
CA GLY A 6 1.90 -1.35 0.60
C GLY A 6 2.33 -2.07 1.87
N LEU A 7 2.45 -3.40 1.87
CA LEU A 7 2.60 -4.23 3.07
C LEU A 7 3.85 -5.11 3.08
N MET A 8 4.36 -5.46 1.90
CA MET A 8 5.48 -6.40 1.74
C MET A 8 6.49 -5.83 0.73
N VAL A 9 7.77 -6.18 0.88
CA VAL A 9 8.87 -5.64 0.06
C VAL A 9 9.78 -6.77 -0.40
N SER A 10 10.29 -6.68 -1.62
CA SER A 10 11.21 -7.67 -2.18
C SER A 10 12.56 -7.63 -1.44
N GLY A 11 13.13 -8.82 -1.20
CA GLY A 11 14.38 -8.99 -0.47
C GLY A 11 14.21 -9.07 1.06
N PHE A 12 12.97 -8.97 1.55
CA PHE A 12 12.63 -9.09 2.97
C PHE A 12 11.55 -10.17 3.17
N PRO A 13 11.89 -11.45 3.00
CA PRO A 13 10.92 -12.53 3.12
C PRO A 13 10.29 -12.55 4.52
N ASN A 14 8.98 -12.85 4.57
CA ASN A 14 8.17 -12.91 5.79
C ASN A 14 8.12 -11.62 6.63
N LEU A 15 8.59 -10.48 6.09
CA LEU A 15 8.43 -9.18 6.71
C LEU A 15 7.14 -8.50 6.22
N TYR A 16 6.29 -8.09 7.16
CA TYR A 16 5.04 -7.40 6.90
C TYR A 16 5.00 -6.07 7.64
N MET A 17 4.61 -5.00 6.95
CA MET A 17 4.45 -3.67 7.53
C MET A 17 2.98 -3.31 7.65
N CYS A 18 2.42 -3.36 8.86
CA CYS A 18 1.05 -2.88 9.15
C CYS A 18 1.09 -1.49 9.77
N GLY A 19 0.23 -0.58 9.33
CA GLY A 19 0.13 0.78 9.88
C GLY A 19 1.33 1.71 9.62
N GLY A 20 2.45 1.19 9.08
CA GLY A 20 3.69 1.90 8.78
C GLY A 20 3.74 2.50 7.37
N GLY A 21 4.61 3.50 7.20
CA GLY A 21 4.85 4.29 5.97
C GLY A 21 3.68 5.19 5.53
N PHE A 22 2.46 4.67 5.60
CA PHE A 22 1.29 5.18 4.86
C PHE A 22 0.01 5.17 5.68
N VAL A 23 -0.18 6.26 6.41
CA VAL A 23 -1.48 6.66 6.99
C VAL A 23 -2.57 6.90 5.93
N PHE A 24 -2.19 7.09 4.66
CA PHE A 24 -3.09 7.65 3.64
C PHE A 24 -3.90 6.64 2.82
N GLN A 25 -3.56 5.36 2.88
CA GLN A 25 -4.39 4.30 2.27
C GLN A 25 -5.74 4.11 2.97
N LEU A 26 -5.89 4.67 4.19
CA LEU A 26 -6.84 4.20 5.17
C LEU A 26 -8.06 5.13 5.35
N GLY A 27 -8.09 6.24 4.60
CA GLY A 27 -9.09 7.29 4.81
C GLY A 27 -8.89 8.04 6.12
N ALA A 28 -9.92 8.76 6.58
CA ALA A 28 -9.84 9.55 7.81
C ALA A 28 -9.76 8.68 9.09
N ASN A 29 -10.17 7.41 9.01
CA ASN A 29 -10.14 6.48 10.15
C ASN A 29 -8.92 5.54 10.05
N TYR A 30 -7.85 5.92 10.74
CA TYR A 30 -6.61 5.14 10.78
C TYR A 30 -6.81 3.71 11.30
N ALA A 31 -7.63 3.54 12.35
CA ALA A 31 -7.86 2.23 12.96
C ALA A 31 -8.52 1.25 11.99
N HIS A 32 -9.53 1.71 11.24
CA HIS A 32 -10.22 0.88 10.26
C HIS A 32 -9.26 0.38 9.17
N GLY A 33 -8.34 1.25 8.74
CA GLY A 33 -7.38 0.84 7.74
C GLY A 33 -6.32 -0.14 8.23
N ILE A 34 -5.83 0.02 9.47
CA ILE A 34 -4.94 -0.98 10.06
C ILE A 34 -5.65 -2.33 10.14
N ASP A 35 -6.92 -2.36 10.55
CA ASP A 35 -7.69 -3.59 10.65
C ASP A 35 -7.78 -4.33 9.29
N VAL A 36 -8.02 -3.58 8.21
CA VAL A 36 -8.01 -4.10 6.83
C VAL A 36 -6.65 -4.69 6.45
N GLN A 37 -5.56 -3.98 6.77
CA GLN A 37 -4.20 -4.44 6.49
C GLN A 37 -3.84 -5.68 7.32
N ALA A 38 -4.16 -5.67 8.61
CA ALA A 38 -3.93 -6.76 9.53
C ALA A 38 -4.67 -8.03 9.09
N GLY A 39 -5.93 -7.91 8.66
CA GLY A 39 -6.69 -9.02 8.10
C GLY A 39 -6.05 -9.60 6.83
N HIS A 40 -5.47 -8.76 5.97
CA HIS A 40 -4.76 -9.22 4.78
C HIS A 40 -3.45 -9.96 5.14
N VAL A 41 -2.67 -9.43 6.07
CA VAL A 41 -1.43 -10.07 6.54
C VAL A 41 -1.74 -11.39 7.25
N ALA A 42 -2.74 -11.41 8.13
CA ALA A 42 -3.16 -12.62 8.84
C ALA A 42 -3.62 -13.72 7.87
N TYR A 43 -4.37 -13.36 6.83
CA TYR A 43 -4.74 -14.28 5.75
C TYR A 43 -3.49 -14.87 5.07
N THR A 44 -2.56 -14.02 4.64
CA THR A 44 -1.34 -14.47 3.94
C THR A 44 -0.54 -15.44 4.80
N ILE A 45 -0.29 -15.10 6.07
CA ILE A 45 0.44 -15.96 7.01
C ILE A 45 -0.31 -17.29 7.22
N SER A 46 -1.63 -17.24 7.36
CA SER A 46 -2.45 -18.44 7.55
C SER A 46 -2.38 -19.37 6.33
N GLU A 47 -2.42 -18.83 5.12
CA GLU A 47 -2.32 -19.62 3.89
C GLU A 47 -0.92 -20.21 3.68
N LEU A 48 0.13 -19.47 4.03
CA LEU A 48 1.51 -20.00 4.01
C LEU A 48 1.64 -21.17 4.98
N SER A 49 1.17 -21.00 6.22
CA SER A 49 1.17 -22.04 7.25
C SER A 49 0.38 -23.28 6.82
N ARG A 50 -0.84 -23.10 6.30
CA ARG A 50 -1.71 -24.18 5.81
C ARG A 50 -1.08 -24.99 4.68
N ARG A 51 -0.26 -24.34 3.85
CA ARG A 51 0.43 -24.95 2.70
C ARG A 51 1.82 -25.50 3.04
N GLY A 52 2.29 -25.32 4.29
CA GLY A 52 3.63 -25.73 4.70
C GLY A 52 4.76 -24.90 4.06
N ILE A 53 4.46 -23.68 3.61
CA ILE A 53 5.43 -22.77 2.99
C ILE A 53 6.16 -22.02 4.10
N GLN A 54 7.50 -21.95 4.03
CA GLN A 54 8.32 -21.38 5.09
C GLN A 54 8.73 -19.94 4.82
N SER A 55 8.82 -19.56 3.54
CA SER A 55 9.24 -18.24 3.11
C SER A 55 8.36 -17.75 1.96
N ALA A 56 7.92 -16.50 2.08
CA ALA A 56 7.29 -15.75 1.02
C ALA A 56 8.05 -14.45 0.79
N ASN A 57 8.70 -14.34 -0.36
CA ASN A 57 9.34 -13.11 -0.83
C ASN A 57 8.46 -12.44 -1.88
N VAL A 58 8.47 -11.10 -1.94
CA VAL A 58 7.79 -10.40 -3.03
C VAL A 58 8.66 -10.44 -4.29
N SER A 59 8.08 -10.81 -5.42
CA SER A 59 8.78 -10.73 -6.70
C SER A 59 8.97 -9.28 -7.15
N HIS A 60 10.07 -8.98 -7.83
CA HIS A 60 10.28 -7.64 -8.40
C HIS A 60 9.15 -7.21 -9.35
N GLN A 61 8.56 -8.16 -10.08
CA GLN A 61 7.43 -7.88 -10.97
C GLN A 61 6.20 -7.40 -10.21
N ALA A 62 5.93 -7.97 -9.03
CA ALA A 62 4.80 -7.56 -8.20
C ALA A 62 4.96 -6.14 -7.65
N GLU A 63 6.18 -5.75 -7.28
CA GLU A 63 6.47 -4.37 -6.88
C GLU A 63 6.27 -3.39 -8.04
N GLU A 64 6.75 -3.73 -9.24
CA GLU A 64 6.57 -2.89 -10.43
C GLU A 64 5.10 -2.77 -10.83
N HIS A 65 4.35 -3.88 -10.77
CA HIS A 65 2.91 -3.86 -11.00
C HIS A 65 2.19 -2.96 -10.00
N TRP A 66 2.57 -3.04 -8.72
CA TRP A 66 2.00 -2.19 -7.69
C TRP A 66 2.28 -0.70 -7.93
N ILE A 67 3.52 -0.33 -8.24
CA ILE A 67 3.91 1.06 -8.56
C ILE A 67 3.13 1.55 -9.78
N SER A 68 3.08 0.75 -10.84
CA SER A 68 2.31 1.07 -12.04
C SER A 68 0.84 1.32 -11.70
N ASN A 69 0.22 0.43 -10.92
CA ASN A 69 -1.18 0.56 -10.50
C ASN A 69 -1.44 1.80 -9.62
N GLN A 70 -0.51 2.19 -8.75
CA GLN A 70 -0.62 3.42 -7.94
C GLN A 70 -0.53 4.69 -8.79
N LEU A 71 0.34 4.67 -9.82
CA LEU A 71 0.58 5.79 -10.71
C LEU A 71 -0.44 5.88 -11.85
N ASP A 72 -1.11 4.78 -12.18
CA ASP A 72 -2.23 4.67 -13.13
C ASP A 72 -3.52 5.28 -12.56
N THR A 73 -3.49 6.57 -12.21
CA THR A 73 -4.69 7.31 -11.86
C THR A 73 -4.83 8.54 -12.74
N ARG A 74 -6.04 8.72 -13.31
CA ARG A 74 -6.43 9.94 -14.02
C ARG A 74 -6.75 11.09 -13.07
N ILE A 75 -6.77 10.84 -11.76
CA ILE A 75 -6.98 11.85 -10.72
C ILE A 75 -5.66 12.62 -10.56
N SER A 76 -5.39 13.54 -11.48
CA SER A 76 -4.23 14.43 -11.48
C SER A 76 -4.23 15.43 -10.31
N SER A 77 -5.28 15.43 -9.49
CA SER A 77 -5.61 16.52 -8.57
C SER A 77 -5.55 16.15 -7.09
N PHE A 78 -5.34 14.87 -6.73
CA PHE A 78 -5.22 14.53 -5.31
C PHE A 78 -3.84 14.96 -4.79
N VAL A 79 -3.84 16.14 -4.19
CA VAL A 79 -2.70 16.70 -3.48
C VAL A 79 -3.04 16.64 -2.00
N LEU A 80 -2.56 15.59 -1.33
CA LEU A 80 -2.69 15.50 0.12
C LEU A 80 -2.15 16.78 0.79
N GLY A 81 -2.94 17.38 1.68
CA GLY A 81 -2.63 18.67 2.31
C GLY A 81 -2.83 19.91 1.42
N GLY A 82 -3.33 19.73 0.19
CA GLY A 82 -3.70 20.81 -0.72
C GLY A 82 -2.53 21.54 -1.37
N SER A 83 -2.86 22.60 -2.13
CA SER A 83 -1.89 23.42 -2.84
C SER A 83 -1.10 24.30 -1.85
N PRO A 84 0.21 24.46 -2.04
CA PRO A 84 1.00 25.42 -1.26
C PRO A 84 0.52 26.87 -1.42
N ASP A 85 -0.22 27.19 -2.50
CA ASP A 85 -0.72 28.55 -2.75
C ASP A 85 -2.07 28.84 -2.06
N THR A 86 -2.84 27.80 -1.68
CA THR A 86 -4.21 27.98 -1.15
C THR A 86 -4.45 27.34 0.22
N CYS A 87 -3.51 26.53 0.71
CA CYS A 87 -3.62 25.87 2.01
C CYS A 87 -2.51 26.34 2.96
N THR A 88 -2.82 26.40 4.25
CA THR A 88 -1.83 26.71 5.28
C THR A 88 -0.77 25.61 5.38
N PRO A 89 0.48 25.94 5.78
CA PRO A 89 1.53 24.96 6.03
C PRO A 89 1.12 23.89 7.04
N GLY A 90 1.56 22.65 6.79
CA GLY A 90 1.53 21.57 7.77
C GLY A 90 2.11 20.26 7.23
N TYR A 91 2.14 19.23 8.08
CA TYR A 91 2.85 17.99 7.76
C TYR A 91 2.33 17.26 6.51
N TYR A 92 1.04 17.42 6.18
CA TYR A 92 0.42 16.82 4.98
C TYR A 92 0.94 17.43 3.68
N ASN A 93 1.20 18.74 3.66
CA ASN A 93 1.70 19.44 2.48
C ASN A 93 3.18 19.83 2.59
N GLN A 94 3.90 19.24 3.55
CA GLN A 94 5.33 19.46 3.74
C GLN A 94 5.64 20.92 4.02
N GLU A 95 4.92 21.49 4.99
CA GLU A 95 5.05 22.88 5.44
C GLU A 95 4.80 23.90 4.32
N GLY A 96 3.89 23.60 3.39
CA GLY A 96 3.55 24.48 2.27
C GLY A 96 4.67 24.62 1.22
N THR A 97 5.62 23.68 1.17
CA THR A 97 6.72 23.74 0.21
C THR A 97 6.22 23.56 -1.23
N ARG A 98 6.63 24.47 -2.14
CA ARG A 98 6.30 24.38 -3.59
C ARG A 98 6.86 23.11 -4.25
N LYS A 99 8.10 22.74 -3.91
CA LYS A 99 8.74 21.48 -4.35
C LYS A 99 8.65 20.44 -3.25
N ARG A 100 7.69 19.52 -3.38
CA ARG A 100 7.53 18.39 -2.46
C ARG A 100 8.75 17.45 -2.55
N TYR A 101 9.33 17.09 -1.41
CA TYR A 101 10.39 16.09 -1.28
C TYR A 101 9.83 14.65 -1.25
N ARG A 102 8.56 14.49 -0.86
CA ARG A 102 7.81 13.22 -0.90
C ARG A 102 6.86 13.16 -2.09
N ASP A 103 6.84 12.04 -2.81
CA ASP A 103 5.83 11.75 -3.85
C ASP A 103 4.63 11.03 -3.23
N VAL A 104 3.67 11.81 -2.72
CA VAL A 104 2.48 11.31 -2.03
C VAL A 104 1.68 10.28 -2.83
N ARG A 105 1.77 10.26 -4.17
CA ARG A 105 1.08 9.28 -5.02
C ARG A 105 1.67 7.89 -4.88
N ARG A 106 2.97 7.81 -4.62
CA ARG A 106 3.67 6.57 -4.28
C ARG A 106 3.56 6.22 -2.80
N GLU A 107 2.87 7.07 -2.04
CA GLU A 107 2.65 6.94 -0.59
C GLU A 107 1.19 6.68 -0.21
N THR A 108 0.30 6.65 -1.19
CA THR A 108 -1.10 6.31 -0.97
C THR A 108 -1.60 5.42 -2.08
N TYR A 109 -2.70 4.73 -1.82
CA TYR A 109 -3.46 4.14 -2.91
C TYR A 109 -4.40 5.22 -3.46
N SER A 110 -3.93 5.91 -4.50
CA SER A 110 -4.56 7.10 -5.08
C SER A 110 -5.98 6.88 -5.60
N LYS A 111 -6.39 5.62 -5.79
CA LYS A 111 -7.74 5.20 -6.19
C LYS A 111 -8.74 5.15 -5.01
N GLY A 112 -8.29 5.42 -3.78
CA GLY A 112 -9.11 5.51 -2.57
C GLY A 112 -9.23 4.20 -1.79
N VAL A 113 -9.69 4.30 -0.53
CA VAL A 113 -9.74 3.19 0.43
C VAL A 113 -10.65 2.04 -0.04
N GLY A 114 -11.79 2.34 -0.68
CA GLY A 114 -12.70 1.31 -1.18
C GLY A 114 -12.08 0.48 -2.32
N ALA A 115 -11.34 1.13 -3.23
CA ALA A 115 -10.61 0.44 -4.29
C ALA A 115 -9.47 -0.40 -3.72
N TYR A 116 -8.77 0.09 -2.69
CA TYR A 116 -7.73 -0.65 -1.99
C TYR A 116 -8.29 -1.92 -1.33
N MET A 117 -9.37 -1.80 -0.56
CA MET A 117 -10.05 -2.94 0.07
C MET A 117 -10.50 -3.98 -0.96
N LYS A 118 -11.04 -3.53 -2.09
CA LYS A 118 -11.42 -4.42 -3.19
C LYS A 118 -10.21 -5.16 -3.75
N LEU A 119 -9.12 -4.45 -4.05
CA LEU A 119 -7.88 -5.07 -4.54
C LEU A 119 -7.36 -6.15 -3.58
N LEU A 120 -7.30 -5.84 -2.28
CA LEU A 120 -6.85 -6.82 -1.29
C LEU A 120 -7.81 -8.00 -1.18
N ARG A 121 -9.12 -7.78 -1.31
CA ARG A 121 -10.13 -8.85 -1.23
C ARG A 121 -10.04 -9.76 -2.45
N ASP A 122 -10.02 -9.20 -3.66
CA ASP A 122 -9.94 -9.98 -4.90
C ASP A 122 -8.68 -10.87 -4.92
N TRP A 123 -7.54 -10.34 -4.46
CA TRP A 123 -6.30 -11.12 -4.32
C TRP A 123 -6.41 -12.27 -3.32
N ARG A 124 -7.15 -12.08 -2.22
CA ARG A 124 -7.41 -13.18 -1.26
C ARG A 124 -8.38 -14.20 -1.85
N GLU A 125 -9.41 -13.76 -2.55
CA GLU A 125 -10.40 -14.65 -3.17
C GLU A 125 -9.80 -15.53 -4.28
N SER A 126 -8.78 -15.05 -5.01
CA SER A 126 -8.07 -15.87 -5.99
C SER A 126 -7.31 -17.03 -5.34
N ASN A 127 -6.90 -16.86 -4.08
CA ASN A 127 -6.17 -17.85 -3.29
C ASN A 127 -4.86 -18.37 -3.94
N THR A 128 -4.32 -17.64 -4.91
CA THR A 128 -3.08 -18.03 -5.62
C THR A 128 -1.81 -17.53 -4.93
N LEU A 129 -1.95 -16.53 -4.04
CA LEU A 129 -0.83 -15.77 -3.47
C LEU A 129 0.03 -15.09 -4.55
N GLU A 130 -0.62 -14.60 -5.61
CA GLU A 130 0.04 -13.99 -6.77
C GLU A 130 1.04 -12.89 -6.37
N GLY A 131 2.22 -12.90 -7.00
CA GLY A 131 3.28 -11.94 -6.73
C GLY A 131 4.23 -12.34 -5.59
N LEU A 132 3.95 -13.43 -4.87
CA LEU A 132 4.86 -14.03 -3.90
C LEU A 132 5.66 -15.18 -4.52
N GLU A 133 6.98 -15.17 -4.29
CA GLU A 133 7.91 -16.27 -4.51
C GLU A 133 7.95 -17.12 -3.24
N LEU A 134 7.54 -18.38 -3.35
CA LEU A 134 7.25 -19.27 -2.22
C LEU A 134 8.29 -20.38 -2.15
N SER A 135 8.85 -20.63 -0.95
CA SER A 135 9.78 -21.74 -0.68
C SER A 135 9.62 -22.33 0.72
#